data_AF-A0A3E0ISW2-F1
#
_entry.id   AF-A0A3E0ISW2-F1
#
_cell.length_a   1.000
_cell.length_b   1.000
_cell.length_c   1.000
_cell.angle_alpha   90.00
_cell.angle_beta   90.00
_cell.angle_gamma   90.00
#
_symmetry.space_group_name_H-M   'P 1'
#
loop_
_entity.id
_entity.type
_entity.pdbx_description
1 polymer ?
#
loop_
_entity_poly.entity_id
_entity_poly.type
_entity_poly.pdbx_seq_one_letter_code
_entity_poly.pdbx_strand_id
1 'polypeptide(L)'
;MQTKEIIKSILLALLVLSSVILTVMIWNFSPDLTDADSTDQSNSTKAIGPRFNHDFDEIITPLQMVHVEDSTIKGSPATSRVNQFLSLLSEEHITKVEDIQNEQVILLRDLSDNLLILDYPTDIPLSVYLNDVFDISVKVPDRFMFDRLVLDLNDRQEVIIYALQSDRQRAIKLTTSINANDMMQRLKSLNQDLQPYTDIITDRTAINKATYLYAPKEPKDIKSYRTIFNSINVEDLNAILFDDTPIVRTANSGNMTYNNNTGVVSYDIEKQTYDYTNLSEDDLSTRNMTISIPRTIDFINKHGGFTDDFRLFQANHKKGEITYQMFQDGRPIFYSNQLNQIRTIWGERGLFEYSRGLLKTNVTIDNGEKDLEGAEEVRAALANNNEIDFTQVEHMIVGYKMKTKKGPESAQDVQNSSQFIPVWFIQYHNQWYEYQDGELIET
;
A
#
# COMPACT_ATOMS: atom_id res chain seq x y z
N MET A 1 26.21 10.19 -64.92
CA MET A 1 27.15 9.76 -63.87
C MET A 1 26.93 10.49 -62.54
N GLN A 2 26.54 11.77 -62.52
CA GLN A 2 26.36 12.56 -61.30
C GLN A 2 25.21 12.12 -60.35
N THR A 3 24.10 11.57 -60.85
CA THR A 3 22.97 11.14 -59.99
C THR A 3 23.29 9.95 -59.10
N LYS A 4 24.16 9.02 -59.55
CA LYS A 4 24.60 7.88 -58.72
C LYS A 4 25.52 8.31 -57.57
N GLU A 5 26.30 9.37 -57.76
CA GLU A 5 27.18 9.90 -56.72
C GLU A 5 26.39 10.66 -55.65
N ILE A 6 25.39 11.45 -56.06
CA ILE A 6 24.51 12.16 -55.13
C ILE A 6 23.73 11.17 -54.24
N ILE A 7 23.20 10.08 -54.80
CA ILE A 7 22.48 9.06 -54.02
C ILE A 7 23.42 8.37 -53.03
N LYS A 8 24.68 8.10 -53.42
CA LYS A 8 25.68 7.53 -52.51
C LYS A 8 26.03 8.48 -51.38
N SER A 9 26.16 9.78 -51.66
CA SER A 9 26.43 10.80 -50.64
C SER A 9 25.26 10.97 -49.67
N ILE A 10 24.01 10.92 -50.14
CA ILE A 10 22.82 10.99 -49.28
C ILE A 10 22.71 9.74 -48.40
N LEU A 11 22.94 8.56 -48.98
CA LEU A 11 22.92 7.30 -48.22
C LEU A 11 24.01 7.30 -47.14
N LEU A 12 25.21 7.76 -47.49
CA LEU A 12 26.32 7.89 -46.54
C LEU A 12 25.98 8.86 -45.41
N ALA A 13 25.41 10.02 -45.73
CA ALA A 13 25.01 11.01 -44.73
C ALA A 13 23.96 10.45 -43.77
N LEU A 14 22.96 9.73 -44.28
CA LEU A 14 21.91 9.11 -43.48
C LEU A 14 22.48 8.02 -42.56
N LEU A 15 23.44 7.24 -43.06
CA LEU A 15 24.11 6.19 -42.29
C LEU A 15 24.97 6.76 -41.15
N VAL A 16 25.67 7.87 -41.42
CA VAL A 16 26.41 8.62 -40.39
C VAL A 16 25.45 9.20 -39.34
N LEU A 17 24.34 9.81 -39.76
CA LEU A 17 23.34 10.38 -38.85
C LEU A 17 22.70 9.29 -37.97
N SER A 18 22.37 8.14 -38.55
CA SER A 18 21.84 6.99 -37.81
C SER A 18 22.88 6.43 -36.83
N SER A 19 24.16 6.42 -37.19
CA SER A 19 25.24 6.00 -36.29
C SER A 19 25.38 6.94 -35.10
N VAL A 20 25.28 8.25 -35.31
CA VAL A 20 25.33 9.25 -34.24
C VAL A 20 24.12 9.12 -33.32
N ILE A 21 22.92 8.97 -33.87
CA ILE A 21 21.68 8.75 -33.07
C ILE A 21 21.81 7.46 -32.25
N LEU A 22 22.28 6.37 -32.85
CA LEU A 22 22.47 5.10 -32.15
C LEU A 22 23.53 5.22 -31.04
N THR A 23 24.60 5.98 -31.30
CA THR A 23 25.66 6.24 -30.30
C THR A 23 25.12 7.05 -29.12
N VAL A 24 24.29 8.07 -29.37
CA VAL A 24 23.62 8.86 -28.33
C VAL A 24 22.60 8.00 -27.57
N MET A 25 21.85 7.14 -28.28
CA MET A 25 20.94 6.18 -27.65
C MET A 25 21.68 5.21 -26.73
N ILE A 26 22.83 4.68 -27.13
CA ILE A 26 23.67 3.80 -26.30
C ILE A 26 24.24 4.57 -25.09
N TRP A 27 24.61 5.84 -25.27
CA TRP A 27 25.10 6.68 -24.16
C TRP A 27 24.02 7.07 -23.15
N ASN A 28 22.77 7.25 -23.60
CA ASN A 28 21.62 7.49 -22.73
C ASN A 28 20.93 6.19 -22.27
N PHE A 29 21.41 5.02 -22.71
CA PHE A 29 20.97 3.74 -22.22
C PHE A 29 21.82 3.40 -20.99
N SER A 30 21.35 3.79 -19.81
CA SER A 30 21.84 3.23 -18.55
C SER A 30 21.08 1.92 -18.32
N PRO A 31 21.67 0.73 -18.59
CA PRO A 31 21.14 -0.48 -17.98
C PRO A 31 21.28 -0.29 -16.47
N ASP A 32 20.19 -0.52 -15.74
CA ASP A 32 20.18 -0.49 -14.28
C ASP A 32 21.03 -1.67 -13.76
N LEU A 33 22.34 -1.40 -13.65
CA LEU A 33 23.38 -2.31 -13.19
C LEU A 33 24.25 -1.58 -12.16
N THR A 34 23.63 -0.81 -11.28
CA THR A 34 24.26 -0.36 -10.04
C THR A 34 23.92 -1.33 -8.92
N ASP A 35 24.61 -2.47 -8.93
CA ASP A 35 24.74 -3.35 -7.75
C ASP A 35 25.98 -4.27 -7.88
N ALA A 36 27.08 -3.68 -8.35
CA ALA A 36 28.38 -4.34 -8.37
C ALA A 36 29.47 -3.31 -8.08
N ASP A 37 29.46 -2.74 -6.87
CA ASP A 37 30.66 -2.37 -6.10
C ASP A 37 30.26 -1.49 -4.89
N SER A 38 29.77 -2.15 -3.84
CA SER A 38 29.73 -1.60 -2.48
C SER A 38 30.10 -2.70 -1.48
N THR A 39 31.41 -2.93 -1.35
CA THR A 39 31.97 -3.66 -0.21
C THR A 39 31.84 -2.80 1.05
N ASP A 40 30.79 -3.05 1.84
CA ASP A 40 30.87 -3.33 3.29
C ASP A 40 29.49 -3.27 3.93
N GLN A 41 28.80 -4.41 3.96
CA GLN A 41 28.10 -4.97 5.11
C GLN A 41 27.69 -6.40 4.77
N SER A 42 27.84 -7.33 5.71
CA SER A 42 27.76 -8.78 5.49
C SER A 42 26.56 -9.20 4.64
N ASN A 43 26.86 -9.63 3.42
CA ASN A 43 25.96 -10.24 2.45
C ASN A 43 25.03 -11.29 3.10
N SER A 44 23.75 -10.99 3.27
CA SER A 44 22.77 -12.01 2.90
C SER A 44 22.68 -11.91 1.37
N THR A 45 23.25 -12.87 0.65
CA THR A 45 23.00 -13.04 -0.80
C THR A 45 21.62 -13.62 -1.07
N LYS A 46 20.90 -14.03 -0.02
CA LYS A 46 19.61 -14.70 -0.11
C LYS A 46 18.51 -13.65 -0.12
N ALA A 47 17.83 -13.54 -1.24
CA ALA A 47 16.66 -12.71 -1.42
C ALA A 47 15.65 -13.44 -2.30
N ILE A 48 14.37 -13.24 -2.02
CA ILE A 48 13.27 -13.79 -2.83
C ILE A 48 12.68 -12.74 -3.80
N GLY A 49 13.16 -11.50 -3.71
CA GLY A 49 12.73 -10.37 -4.51
C GLY A 49 13.73 -9.22 -4.46
N PRO A 50 13.43 -8.10 -5.12
CA PRO A 50 14.23 -6.89 -5.04
C PRO A 50 14.24 -6.36 -3.59
N ARG A 51 15.32 -5.65 -3.25
CA ARG A 51 15.42 -4.91 -2.00
C ARG A 51 15.25 -3.43 -2.32
N PHE A 52 14.49 -2.73 -1.51
CA PHE A 52 14.23 -1.31 -1.64
C PHE A 52 15.23 -0.55 -0.78
N ASN A 53 15.79 0.55 -1.28
CA ASN A 53 16.67 1.41 -0.50
C ASN A 53 15.82 2.50 0.13
N HIS A 54 15.31 2.25 1.35
CA HIS A 54 14.60 3.23 2.15
C HIS A 54 13.23 3.73 1.63
N ASP A 55 12.41 2.88 1.00
CA ASP A 55 11.10 3.31 0.47
C ASP A 55 9.93 3.01 1.45
N PHE A 56 10.01 3.52 2.67
CA PHE A 56 8.90 3.46 3.64
C PHE A 56 7.63 4.13 3.12
N ASP A 57 7.78 5.10 2.23
CA ASP A 57 6.71 5.82 1.52
C ASP A 57 5.98 4.96 0.49
N GLU A 58 6.59 3.89 -0.03
CA GLU A 58 5.91 2.89 -0.86
C GLU A 58 5.13 1.87 -0.03
N ILE A 59 5.57 1.60 1.20
CA ILE A 59 4.93 0.63 2.10
C ILE A 59 3.83 1.27 2.95
N ILE A 60 4.02 2.50 3.43
CA ILE A 60 3.07 3.21 4.30
C ILE A 60 2.36 4.29 3.46
N THR A 61 1.43 3.84 2.63
CA THR A 61 0.62 4.72 1.77
C THR A 61 -0.80 4.85 2.28
N PRO A 62 -1.52 5.93 1.91
CA PRO A 62 -2.97 5.96 2.08
C PRO A 62 -3.67 4.89 1.21
N LEU A 63 -4.95 4.63 1.50
CA LEU A 63 -5.90 3.96 0.61
C LEU A 63 -6.31 4.85 -0.56
N GLN A 64 -6.50 6.14 -0.28
CA GLN A 64 -6.99 7.12 -1.24
C GLN A 64 -6.54 8.54 -0.88
N MET A 65 -6.50 9.37 -1.91
CA MET A 65 -6.33 10.81 -1.80
C MET A 65 -7.58 11.49 -2.34
N VAL A 66 -8.14 12.44 -1.58
CA VAL A 66 -9.34 13.18 -1.94
C VAL A 66 -9.07 14.68 -1.85
N HIS A 67 -9.26 15.39 -2.95
CA HIS A 67 -9.22 16.83 -3.03
C HIS A 67 -10.64 17.38 -2.96
N VAL A 68 -10.88 18.22 -1.97
CA VAL A 68 -12.15 18.93 -1.73
C VAL A 68 -11.90 20.41 -2.00
N GLU A 69 -12.56 20.96 -3.01
CA GLU A 69 -12.50 22.39 -3.36
C GLU A 69 -13.95 22.92 -3.46
N ASP A 70 -14.36 23.67 -2.45
CA ASP A 70 -15.74 24.14 -2.26
C ASP A 70 -16.76 22.98 -2.22
N SER A 71 -17.47 22.75 -3.33
CA SER A 71 -18.43 21.66 -3.51
C SER A 71 -17.93 20.58 -4.48
N THR A 72 -16.76 20.78 -5.05
CA THR A 72 -16.14 19.84 -5.98
C THR A 72 -15.29 18.87 -5.18
N ILE A 73 -15.64 17.58 -5.28
CA ILE A 73 -14.89 16.50 -4.63
C ILE A 73 -14.33 15.61 -5.72
N LYS A 74 -13.01 15.48 -5.75
CA LYS A 74 -12.30 14.59 -6.66
C LYS A 74 -11.32 13.75 -5.86
N GLY A 75 -11.00 12.57 -6.36
CA GLY A 75 -10.04 11.71 -5.67
C GLY A 75 -9.48 10.64 -6.56
N SER A 76 -8.58 9.85 -5.98
CA SER A 76 -7.96 8.71 -6.63
C SER A 76 -7.53 7.70 -5.56
N PRO A 77 -7.55 6.38 -5.85
CA PRO A 77 -6.78 5.43 -5.04
C PRO A 77 -5.30 5.85 -5.01
N ALA A 78 -4.54 5.32 -4.05
CA ALA A 78 -3.12 5.62 -3.91
C ALA A 78 -2.27 4.96 -5.02
N THR A 79 -2.41 5.44 -6.25
CA THR A 79 -1.60 5.03 -7.39
C THR A 79 -0.16 5.52 -7.25
N SER A 80 0.75 5.03 -8.10
CA SER A 80 2.14 5.51 -8.12
C SER A 80 2.25 7.02 -8.31
N ARG A 81 1.34 7.66 -9.08
CA ARG A 81 1.30 9.12 -9.24
C ARG A 81 0.88 9.84 -7.97
N VAL A 82 -0.06 9.28 -7.21
CA VAL A 82 -0.44 9.83 -5.89
C VAL A 82 0.72 9.71 -4.93
N ASN A 83 1.38 8.55 -4.84
CA ASN A 83 2.53 8.36 -3.95
C ASN A 83 3.69 9.31 -4.32
N GLN A 84 4.00 9.46 -5.61
CA GLN A 84 5.00 10.43 -6.09
C GLN A 84 4.62 11.88 -5.76
N PHE A 85 3.33 12.22 -5.75
CA PHE A 85 2.89 13.53 -5.32
C PHE A 85 3.06 13.72 -3.81
N LEU A 86 2.83 12.67 -3.00
CA LEU A 86 2.98 12.73 -1.55
C LEU A 86 4.43 12.81 -1.08
N SER A 87 5.39 12.26 -1.82
CA SER A 87 6.81 12.39 -1.47
C SER A 87 7.32 13.83 -1.52
N LEU A 88 6.57 14.76 -2.12
CA LEU A 88 6.84 16.20 -2.04
C LEU A 88 6.62 16.79 -0.64
N LEU A 89 5.97 16.04 0.26
CA LEU A 89 5.79 16.40 1.66
C LEU A 89 7.02 16.00 2.51
N SER A 90 7.93 15.19 1.96
CA SER A 90 9.05 14.52 2.66
C SER A 90 10.35 15.35 2.74
N GLU A 91 10.25 16.67 2.91
CA GLU A 91 11.39 17.56 3.09
C GLU A 91 11.20 18.33 4.40
N GLU A 92 12.26 18.67 5.15
CA GLU A 92 12.16 19.24 6.50
C GLU A 92 11.35 20.56 6.54
N HIS A 93 10.04 20.43 6.74
CA HIS A 93 9.11 21.54 6.60
C HIS A 93 8.33 21.87 7.87
N ILE A 94 8.37 21.06 8.93
CA ILE A 94 7.53 21.32 10.11
C ILE A 94 8.11 22.42 10.99
N THR A 95 7.41 23.55 11.07
CA THR A 95 7.81 24.73 11.86
C THR A 95 7.14 24.77 13.24
N LYS A 96 5.96 24.16 13.39
CA LYS A 96 5.19 24.17 14.64
C LYS A 96 4.33 22.91 14.79
N VAL A 97 4.22 22.42 16.01
CA VAL A 97 3.37 21.29 16.41
C VAL A 97 2.40 21.73 17.50
N GLU A 98 1.11 21.45 17.33
CA GLU A 98 0.05 21.74 18.30
C GLU A 98 -0.83 20.50 18.52
N ASP A 99 -1.18 20.21 19.76
CA ASP A 99 -2.09 19.10 20.14
C ASP A 99 -3.49 19.65 20.39
N ILE A 100 -4.47 19.16 19.62
CA ILE A 100 -5.87 19.61 19.66
C ILE A 100 -6.72 18.45 20.14
N GLN A 101 -7.47 18.67 21.22
CA GLN A 101 -8.36 17.66 21.82
C GLN A 101 -9.78 18.21 21.96
N ASN A 102 -10.76 17.33 21.82
CA ASN A 102 -12.17 17.60 22.04
C ASN A 102 -12.84 16.39 22.72
N GLU A 103 -13.80 16.62 23.62
CA GLU A 103 -14.51 15.53 24.32
C GLU A 103 -15.40 14.69 23.38
N GLN A 104 -15.85 15.26 22.26
CA GLN A 104 -16.74 14.60 21.31
C GLN A 104 -16.06 14.36 19.97
N VAL A 105 -15.95 15.39 19.14
CA VAL A 105 -15.32 15.32 17.81
C VAL A 105 -14.69 16.68 17.54
N ILE A 106 -13.50 16.67 16.94
CA ILE A 106 -12.79 17.91 16.59
C ILE A 106 -13.56 18.68 15.50
N LEU A 107 -13.81 19.96 15.77
CA LEU A 107 -14.51 20.83 14.82
C LEU A 107 -13.59 21.46 13.77
N LEU A 108 -12.29 21.57 14.09
CA LEU A 108 -11.27 22.22 13.24
C LEU A 108 -11.79 23.51 12.58
N ARG A 109 -12.29 24.45 13.40
CA ARG A 109 -13.10 25.62 12.97
C ARG A 109 -12.42 26.55 11.96
N ASP A 110 -11.11 26.50 11.87
CA ASP A 110 -10.31 27.36 10.98
C ASP A 110 -9.97 26.69 9.64
N LEU A 111 -10.53 25.52 9.34
CA LEU A 111 -10.36 24.82 8.06
C LEU A 111 -10.89 25.67 6.91
N SER A 112 -10.13 25.71 5.82
CA SER A 112 -10.61 26.25 4.56
C SER A 112 -11.52 25.27 3.81
N ASP A 113 -12.05 25.75 2.69
CA ASP A 113 -12.82 24.94 1.74
C ASP A 113 -11.95 24.24 0.68
N ASN A 114 -10.61 24.34 0.78
CA ASN A 114 -9.65 23.69 -0.11
C ASN A 114 -8.75 22.72 0.68
N LEU A 115 -9.14 21.45 0.70
CA LEU A 115 -8.54 20.41 1.53
C LEU A 115 -8.04 19.24 0.68
N LEU A 116 -6.89 18.69 1.05
CA LEU A 116 -6.46 17.38 0.59
C LEU A 116 -6.52 16.39 1.75
N ILE A 117 -7.21 15.27 1.54
CA ILE A 117 -7.48 14.27 2.56
C ILE A 117 -6.82 12.97 2.14
N LEU A 118 -6.06 12.38 3.06
CA LEU A 118 -5.38 11.10 2.90
C LEU A 118 -5.93 10.14 3.95
N ASP A 119 -6.61 9.08 3.50
CA ASP A 119 -7.16 8.05 4.37
C ASP A 119 -6.21 6.85 4.41
N TYR A 120 -5.88 6.35 5.59
CA TYR A 120 -5.03 5.18 5.79
C TYR A 120 -5.86 4.00 6.29
N PRO A 121 -5.48 2.75 5.95
CA PRO A 121 -6.27 1.58 6.30
C PRO A 121 -6.19 1.19 7.79
N THR A 122 -5.28 1.82 8.54
CA THR A 122 -5.01 1.50 9.95
C THR A 122 -4.41 2.68 10.68
N ASP A 123 -4.49 2.64 12.01
CA ASP A 123 -3.76 3.52 12.92
C ASP A 123 -2.23 3.38 12.76
N ILE A 124 -1.56 4.48 12.47
CA ILE A 124 -0.10 4.57 12.30
C ILE A 124 0.47 5.52 13.38
N PRO A 125 1.57 5.18 14.07
CA PRO A 125 2.23 6.12 14.95
C PRO A 125 2.73 7.33 14.17
N LEU A 126 2.31 8.54 14.57
CA LEU A 126 2.71 9.77 13.87
C LEU A 126 4.22 9.97 13.86
N SER A 127 4.92 9.56 14.92
CA SER A 127 6.38 9.61 14.97
C SER A 127 7.05 8.71 13.93
N VAL A 128 6.47 7.52 13.66
CA VAL A 128 6.97 6.61 12.61
C VAL A 128 6.72 7.23 11.25
N TYR A 129 5.51 7.74 11.01
CA TYR A 129 5.19 8.35 9.73
C TYR A 129 6.07 9.56 9.43
N LEU A 130 6.22 10.48 10.38
CA LEU A 130 7.06 11.67 10.18
C LEU A 130 8.54 11.31 10.00
N ASN A 131 9.09 10.42 10.83
CA ASN A 131 10.52 10.08 10.75
C ASN A 131 10.85 9.18 9.56
N ASP A 132 10.06 8.12 9.33
CA ASP A 132 10.43 7.06 8.39
C ASP A 132 9.85 7.30 6.98
N VAL A 133 8.69 7.95 6.85
CA VAL A 133 8.05 8.23 5.55
C VAL A 133 8.40 9.62 5.02
N PHE A 134 8.42 10.62 5.91
CA PHE A 134 8.69 12.01 5.51
C PHE A 134 10.12 12.48 5.81
N ASP A 135 10.94 11.67 6.48
CA ASP A 135 12.29 12.06 6.93
C ASP A 135 12.30 13.36 7.77
N ILE A 136 11.27 13.55 8.62
CA ILE A 136 11.11 14.73 9.48
C ILE A 136 11.32 14.37 10.94
N SER A 137 12.43 14.83 11.49
CA SER A 137 12.74 14.70 12.92
C SER A 137 12.08 15.80 13.75
N VAL A 138 10.80 15.61 14.10
CA VAL A 138 10.07 16.54 14.96
C VAL A 138 9.46 15.83 16.17
N LYS A 139 9.49 16.52 17.32
CA LYS A 139 8.86 16.01 18.53
C LYS A 139 7.34 16.15 18.46
N VAL A 140 6.65 15.02 18.40
CA VAL A 140 5.19 14.91 18.52
C VAL A 140 4.82 14.25 19.86
N PRO A 141 3.56 14.35 20.32
CA PRO A 141 3.12 13.62 21.50
C PRO A 141 3.36 12.11 21.39
N ASP A 142 3.91 11.52 22.46
CA ASP A 142 4.24 10.10 22.50
C ASP A 142 3.01 9.24 22.21
N ARG A 143 3.20 8.21 21.35
CA ARG A 143 2.17 7.22 21.01
C ARG A 143 0.89 7.81 20.39
N PHE A 144 0.95 9.02 19.82
CA PHE A 144 -0.15 9.51 19.01
C PHE A 144 -0.25 8.67 17.72
N MET A 145 -1.43 8.10 17.50
CA MET A 145 -1.73 7.28 16.33
C MET A 145 -2.77 8.00 15.48
N PHE A 146 -2.62 7.93 14.17
CA PHE A 146 -3.53 8.54 13.20
C PHE A 146 -3.85 7.57 12.07
N ASP A 147 -5.01 7.73 11.47
CA ASP A 147 -5.48 7.02 10.28
C ASP A 147 -5.88 8.00 9.16
N ARG A 148 -5.82 9.31 9.41
CA ARG A 148 -6.13 10.34 8.43
C ARG A 148 -5.22 11.55 8.54
N LEU A 149 -4.75 12.03 7.38
CA LEU A 149 -4.15 13.34 7.25
C LEU A 149 -5.10 14.28 6.49
N VAL A 150 -5.23 15.51 6.97
CA VAL A 150 -5.96 16.59 6.29
C VAL A 150 -5.00 17.75 6.09
N LEU A 151 -4.68 18.04 4.84
CA LEU A 151 -3.86 19.18 4.45
C LEU A 151 -4.79 20.32 4.06
N ASP A 152 -4.72 21.42 4.80
CA ASP A 152 -5.40 22.67 4.46
C ASP A 152 -4.54 23.48 3.50
N LEU A 153 -5.07 23.71 2.30
CA LEU A 153 -4.38 24.32 1.15
C LEU A 153 -4.84 25.74 0.86
N ASN A 154 -5.44 26.41 1.85
CA ASN A 154 -5.88 27.79 1.72
C ASN A 154 -4.80 28.70 1.09
N ASP A 155 -5.20 29.85 0.53
CA ASP A 155 -4.33 30.93 0.03
C ASP A 155 -3.43 31.58 1.11
N ARG A 156 -3.32 30.97 2.30
CA ARG A 156 -2.31 31.28 3.30
C ARG A 156 -0.94 30.88 2.73
N GLN A 157 0.13 31.51 3.20
CA GLN A 157 1.48 31.25 2.66
C GLN A 157 1.97 29.81 2.86
N GLU A 158 1.38 29.06 3.79
CA GLU A 158 1.89 27.79 4.29
C GLU A 158 0.79 26.72 4.34
N VAL A 159 1.13 25.47 3.99
CA VAL A 159 0.27 24.30 4.17
C VAL A 159 0.19 23.94 5.65
N ILE A 160 -1.02 23.65 6.15
CA ILE A 160 -1.24 23.14 7.51
C ILE A 160 -1.71 21.69 7.41
N ILE A 161 -1.02 20.77 8.09
CA ILE A 161 -1.39 19.36 8.12
C ILE A 161 -2.03 19.05 9.47
N TYR A 162 -3.16 18.37 9.46
CA TYR A 162 -3.80 17.81 10.64
C TYR A 162 -3.72 16.29 10.57
N ALA A 163 -3.05 15.66 11.52
CA ALA A 163 -3.09 14.21 11.71
C ALA A 163 -4.20 13.86 12.70
N LEU A 164 -5.22 13.13 12.26
CA LEU A 164 -6.44 12.84 13.02
C LEU A 164 -6.42 11.42 13.57
N GLN A 165 -6.86 11.23 14.82
CA GLN A 165 -7.11 9.88 15.34
C GLN A 165 -8.37 9.27 14.75
N SER A 166 -8.44 7.94 14.71
CA SER A 166 -9.58 7.17 14.20
C SER A 166 -10.94 7.57 14.79
N ASP A 167 -10.99 7.92 16.07
CA ASP A 167 -12.22 8.36 16.75
C ASP A 167 -12.60 9.83 16.50
N ARG A 168 -11.74 10.57 15.79
CA ARG A 168 -11.87 12.01 15.47
C ARG A 168 -11.94 12.91 16.73
N GLN A 169 -11.49 12.45 17.90
CA GLN A 169 -11.55 13.23 19.15
C GLN A 169 -10.29 14.08 19.40
N ARG A 170 -9.19 13.75 18.72
CA ARG A 170 -7.91 14.44 18.84
C ARG A 170 -7.22 14.55 17.49
N ALA A 171 -6.46 15.63 17.31
CA ALA A 171 -5.59 15.82 16.16
C ALA A 171 -4.28 16.49 16.56
N ILE A 172 -3.21 16.17 15.83
CA ILE A 172 -1.96 16.92 15.88
C ILE A 172 -1.92 17.84 14.66
N LYS A 173 -1.83 19.15 14.90
CA LYS A 173 -1.67 20.17 13.88
C LYS A 173 -0.18 20.44 13.67
N LEU A 174 0.25 20.35 12.42
CA LEU A 174 1.60 20.57 11.96
C LEU A 174 1.56 21.77 11.01
N THR A 175 2.17 22.88 11.41
CA THR A 175 2.42 24.00 10.48
C THR A 175 3.66 23.67 9.66
N THR A 176 3.58 23.79 8.35
CA THR A 176 4.70 23.52 7.44
C THR A 176 5.30 24.80 6.87
N SER A 177 6.49 24.74 6.28
CA SER A 177 7.08 25.80 5.46
C SER A 177 6.76 25.62 3.96
N ILE A 178 5.92 24.64 3.61
CA ILE A 178 5.53 24.36 2.22
C ILE A 178 4.62 25.47 1.74
N ASN A 179 4.95 26.06 0.58
CA ASN A 179 4.11 27.06 -0.04
C ASN A 179 2.82 26.44 -0.59
N ALA A 180 1.66 26.90 -0.10
CA ALA A 180 0.38 26.36 -0.52
C ALA A 180 0.10 26.55 -2.02
N ASN A 181 0.54 27.65 -2.62
CA ASN A 181 0.36 27.91 -4.06
C ASN A 181 1.17 26.94 -4.92
N ASP A 182 2.42 26.68 -4.53
CA ASP A 182 3.28 25.72 -5.24
C ASP A 182 2.68 24.31 -5.17
N MET A 183 2.17 23.93 -3.99
CA MET A 183 1.49 22.66 -3.78
C MET A 183 0.24 22.57 -4.67
N MET A 184 -0.63 23.58 -4.65
CA MET A 184 -1.81 23.65 -5.51
C MET A 184 -1.47 23.58 -7.01
N GLN A 185 -0.35 24.20 -7.44
CA GLN A 185 0.09 24.12 -8.83
C GLN A 185 0.46 22.69 -9.23
N ARG A 186 1.09 21.93 -8.32
CA ARG A 186 1.41 20.52 -8.55
C ARG A 186 0.18 19.63 -8.48
N LEU A 187 -0.75 19.90 -7.57
CA LEU A 187 -2.03 19.19 -7.51
C LEU A 187 -2.83 19.35 -8.81
N LYS A 188 -2.76 20.52 -9.46
CA LYS A 188 -3.37 20.75 -10.78
C LYS A 188 -2.83 19.82 -11.88
N SER A 189 -1.55 19.42 -11.83
CA SER A 189 -1.04 18.45 -12.81
C SER A 189 -1.54 17.03 -12.55
N LEU A 190 -1.79 16.68 -11.28
CA LEU A 190 -2.40 15.39 -10.90
C LEU A 190 -3.91 15.35 -11.14
N ASN A 191 -4.59 16.51 -11.23
CA ASN A 191 -6.05 16.64 -11.39
C ASN A 191 -6.62 15.91 -12.62
N GLN A 192 -5.79 15.61 -13.63
CA GLN A 192 -6.22 14.81 -14.80
C GLN A 192 -6.48 13.34 -14.47
N ASP A 193 -5.84 12.82 -13.42
CA ASP A 193 -5.98 11.42 -12.98
C ASP A 193 -7.02 11.28 -11.86
N LEU A 194 -7.60 12.39 -11.39
CA LEU A 194 -8.61 12.39 -10.34
C LEU A 194 -10.01 12.18 -10.94
N GLN A 195 -10.75 11.26 -10.35
CA GLN A 195 -12.13 10.97 -10.70
C GLN A 195 -13.11 11.66 -9.72
N PRO A 196 -14.40 11.83 -10.09
CA PRO A 196 -15.41 12.36 -9.17
C PRO A 196 -15.59 11.49 -7.93
N TYR A 197 -15.59 12.12 -6.77
CA TYR A 197 -15.86 11.51 -5.47
C TYR A 197 -17.10 12.17 -4.84
N THR A 198 -17.61 11.57 -3.77
CA THR A 198 -18.69 12.12 -2.95
C THR A 198 -18.36 11.90 -1.48
N ASP A 199 -18.84 12.81 -0.64
CA ASP A 199 -18.87 12.63 0.81
C ASP A 199 -20.01 11.67 1.19
N ILE A 200 -19.78 10.89 2.25
CA ILE A 200 -20.70 9.92 2.82
C ILE A 200 -20.87 10.23 4.31
N ILE A 201 -22.10 10.49 4.72
CA ILE A 201 -22.44 10.87 6.09
C ILE A 201 -22.94 9.63 6.84
N THR A 202 -22.19 9.20 7.85
CA THR A 202 -22.50 8.04 8.72
C THR A 202 -22.99 8.45 10.11
N ASP A 203 -23.29 9.74 10.34
CA ASP A 203 -23.80 10.37 11.57
C ASP A 203 -22.93 10.27 12.85
N ARG A 204 -21.94 9.36 12.93
CA ARG A 204 -21.14 9.13 14.16
C ARG A 204 -20.12 10.24 14.45
N THR A 205 -19.36 10.65 13.44
CA THR A 205 -18.28 11.65 13.55
C THR A 205 -18.26 12.68 12.42
N ALA A 206 -19.20 12.58 11.47
CA ALA A 206 -19.28 13.40 10.27
C ALA A 206 -19.84 14.80 10.58
N ILE A 207 -18.99 15.72 11.08
CA ILE A 207 -19.40 17.08 11.44
C ILE A 207 -18.96 18.11 10.40
N ASN A 208 -17.90 17.84 9.65
CA ASN A 208 -17.34 18.71 8.62
C ASN A 208 -16.56 17.91 7.57
N LYS A 209 -16.11 18.58 6.50
CA LYS A 209 -15.33 17.99 5.41
C LYS A 209 -14.08 17.23 5.86
N ALA A 210 -13.44 17.59 6.97
CA ALA A 210 -12.27 16.85 7.47
C ALA A 210 -12.63 15.50 8.11
N THR A 211 -13.89 15.33 8.52
CA THR A 211 -14.38 14.14 9.25
C THR A 211 -15.33 13.27 8.45
N TYR A 212 -15.81 13.72 7.28
CA TYR A 212 -16.64 12.93 6.38
C TYR A 212 -15.89 11.71 5.81
N LEU A 213 -16.64 10.67 5.49
CA LEU A 213 -16.13 9.57 4.66
C LEU A 213 -16.19 10.00 3.19
N TYR A 214 -15.28 9.52 2.36
CA TYR A 214 -15.26 9.80 0.93
C TYR A 214 -15.17 8.52 0.12
N ALA A 215 -15.90 8.48 -1.00
CA ALA A 215 -15.92 7.35 -1.90
C ALA A 215 -16.05 7.79 -3.37
N PRO A 216 -15.58 7.00 -4.35
CA PRO A 216 -15.78 7.30 -5.76
C PRO A 216 -17.28 7.39 -6.10
N LYS A 217 -17.70 8.49 -6.71
CA LYS A 217 -19.13 8.81 -6.88
C LYS A 217 -19.86 7.78 -7.76
N GLU A 218 -19.28 7.50 -8.92
CA GLU A 218 -19.76 6.52 -9.91
C GLU A 218 -18.54 5.81 -10.51
N PRO A 219 -18.05 4.71 -9.90
CA PRO A 219 -16.91 3.98 -10.42
C PRO A 219 -17.26 3.30 -11.75
N LYS A 220 -16.77 3.88 -12.86
CA LYS A 220 -16.99 3.40 -14.24
C LYS A 220 -15.68 3.01 -14.89
N ASP A 221 -15.77 2.09 -15.85
CA ASP A 221 -14.64 1.62 -16.65
C ASP A 221 -13.47 1.12 -15.78
N ILE A 222 -13.77 0.53 -14.61
CA ILE A 222 -12.73 0.05 -13.69
C ILE A 222 -12.11 -1.21 -14.28
N LYS A 223 -10.81 -1.15 -14.56
CA LYS A 223 -10.07 -2.26 -15.15
C LYS A 223 -10.16 -3.51 -14.29
N SER A 224 -10.41 -4.64 -14.92
CA SER A 224 -10.20 -5.97 -14.36
C SER A 224 -8.87 -6.50 -14.86
N TYR A 225 -8.22 -7.37 -14.09
CA TYR A 225 -6.93 -7.93 -14.48
C TYR A 225 -6.95 -9.45 -14.51
N ARG A 226 -6.09 -10.00 -15.36
CA ARG A 226 -5.68 -11.40 -15.27
C ARG A 226 -4.19 -11.44 -14.95
N THR A 227 -3.86 -12.15 -13.88
CA THR A 227 -2.50 -12.24 -13.37
C THR A 227 -2.04 -13.68 -13.36
N ILE A 228 -0.80 -13.88 -13.79
CA ILE A 228 -0.08 -15.13 -13.73
C ILE A 228 0.97 -14.99 -12.63
N PHE A 229 0.99 -15.94 -11.71
CA PHE A 229 1.96 -15.98 -10.63
C PHE A 229 3.03 -17.04 -10.86
N ASN A 230 4.24 -16.73 -10.41
CA ASN A 230 5.28 -17.71 -10.13
C ASN A 230 5.23 -18.08 -8.63
N SER A 231 5.73 -19.26 -8.29
CA SER A 231 5.86 -19.68 -6.91
C SER A 231 7.17 -19.21 -6.29
N ILE A 232 7.12 -18.74 -5.06
CA ILE A 232 8.30 -18.46 -4.23
C ILE A 232 8.83 -19.78 -3.71
N ASN A 233 10.14 -19.99 -3.80
CA ASN A 233 10.77 -21.22 -3.35
C ASN A 233 10.84 -21.27 -1.82
N VAL A 234 10.26 -22.33 -1.25
CA VAL A 234 10.23 -22.60 0.20
C VAL A 234 11.64 -22.73 0.76
N GLU A 235 12.58 -23.31 0.01
CA GLU A 235 13.95 -23.50 0.51
C GLU A 235 14.74 -22.19 0.58
N ASP A 236 14.44 -21.21 -0.27
CA ASP A 236 15.05 -19.88 -0.18
C ASP A 236 14.59 -19.17 1.10
N LEU A 237 13.29 -19.25 1.41
CA LEU A 237 12.72 -18.75 2.67
C LEU A 237 13.31 -19.48 3.89
N ASN A 238 13.43 -20.80 3.84
CA ASN A 238 14.06 -21.57 4.92
C ASN A 238 15.50 -21.13 5.14
N ALA A 239 16.28 -20.92 4.07
CA ALA A 239 17.66 -20.47 4.17
C ALA A 239 17.79 -19.05 4.74
N ILE A 240 16.78 -18.20 4.55
CA ILE A 240 16.68 -16.86 5.17
C ILE A 240 16.30 -16.96 6.65
N LEU A 241 15.26 -17.72 6.98
CA LEU A 241 14.63 -17.72 8.31
C LEU A 241 15.37 -18.60 9.33
N PHE A 242 16.01 -19.69 8.88
CA PHE A 242 16.83 -20.56 9.72
C PHE A 242 18.32 -20.21 9.68
N ASP A 243 18.73 -19.20 8.91
CA ASP A 243 20.12 -18.74 8.78
C ASP A 243 21.11 -19.89 8.49
N ASP A 244 20.78 -20.74 7.49
CA ASP A 244 21.50 -21.98 7.12
C ASP A 244 21.68 -23.03 8.22
N THR A 245 21.00 -22.88 9.36
CA THR A 245 21.03 -23.90 10.39
C THR A 245 20.39 -25.19 9.86
N PRO A 246 20.98 -26.39 10.10
CA PRO A 246 20.39 -27.64 9.67
C PRO A 246 18.95 -27.80 10.15
N ILE A 247 18.05 -28.11 9.21
CA ILE A 247 16.61 -28.30 9.46
C ILE A 247 16.21 -29.75 9.23
N VAL A 248 15.23 -30.22 9.99
CA VAL A 248 14.54 -31.50 9.75
C VAL A 248 13.28 -31.21 8.94
N ARG A 249 13.06 -31.98 7.88
CA ARG A 249 11.84 -31.92 7.06
C ARG A 249 10.95 -33.12 7.33
N THR A 250 9.68 -32.84 7.64
CA THR A 250 8.63 -33.85 7.79
C THR A 250 7.51 -33.56 6.79
N ALA A 251 7.03 -34.58 6.08
CA ALA A 251 5.92 -34.46 5.14
C ALA A 251 4.71 -35.24 5.64
N ASN A 252 3.57 -34.57 5.79
CA ASN A 252 2.30 -35.15 6.19
C ASN A 252 1.24 -34.72 5.17
N SER A 253 0.56 -35.65 4.51
CA SER A 253 -0.45 -35.45 3.45
C SER A 253 -0.98 -34.00 3.32
N GLY A 254 -0.42 -33.23 2.38
CA GLY A 254 -0.82 -31.84 2.09
C GLY A 254 0.03 -30.74 2.74
N ASN A 255 0.76 -31.05 3.81
CA ASN A 255 1.60 -30.11 4.56
C ASN A 255 3.06 -30.60 4.67
N MET A 256 3.99 -29.65 4.64
CA MET A 256 5.40 -29.88 4.97
C MET A 256 5.78 -29.06 6.19
N THR A 257 6.45 -29.71 7.14
CA THR A 257 6.99 -29.05 8.33
C THR A 257 8.51 -29.04 8.24
N TYR A 258 9.10 -27.88 8.51
CA TYR A 258 10.55 -27.72 8.65
C TYR A 258 10.84 -27.20 10.05
N ASN A 259 11.79 -27.79 10.76
CA ASN A 259 12.10 -27.34 12.11
C ASN A 259 13.54 -27.59 12.51
N ASN A 260 14.02 -26.78 13.45
CA ASN A 260 15.27 -26.97 14.16
C ASN A 260 15.10 -26.49 15.62
N ASN A 261 16.20 -26.18 16.31
CA ASN A 261 16.14 -25.68 17.69
C ASN A 261 15.71 -24.21 17.81
N THR A 262 15.68 -23.45 16.72
CA THR A 262 15.41 -22.01 16.70
C THR A 262 14.03 -21.67 16.15
N GLY A 263 13.41 -22.53 15.34
CA GLY A 263 12.13 -22.23 14.71
C GLY A 263 11.40 -23.45 14.16
N VAL A 264 10.16 -23.22 13.76
CA VAL A 264 9.30 -24.16 13.04
C VAL A 264 8.62 -23.44 11.87
N VAL A 265 8.49 -24.15 10.75
CA VAL A 265 7.76 -23.72 9.56
C VAL A 265 6.68 -24.75 9.26
N SER A 266 5.48 -24.28 8.98
CA SER A 266 4.43 -25.03 8.31
C SER A 266 4.23 -24.48 6.91
N TYR A 267 4.36 -25.34 5.90
CA TYR A 267 4.05 -25.04 4.51
C TYR A 267 2.82 -25.85 4.10
N ASP A 268 1.73 -25.18 3.75
CA ASP A 268 0.52 -25.80 3.20
C ASP A 268 0.62 -25.80 1.67
N ILE A 269 0.69 -26.99 1.08
CA ILE A 269 0.90 -27.18 -0.36
C ILE A 269 -0.33 -26.75 -1.15
N GLU A 270 -1.53 -27.00 -0.63
CA GLU A 270 -2.78 -26.68 -1.32
C GLU A 270 -3.08 -25.18 -1.27
N LYS A 271 -2.86 -24.58 -0.09
CA LYS A 271 -3.07 -23.15 0.14
C LYS A 271 -1.91 -22.29 -0.37
N GLN A 272 -0.74 -22.88 -0.59
CA GLN A 272 0.50 -22.19 -0.93
C GLN A 272 0.88 -21.10 0.10
N THR A 273 0.67 -21.39 1.38
CA THR A 273 0.99 -20.50 2.51
C THR A 273 2.18 -21.02 3.29
N TYR A 274 3.02 -20.10 3.74
CA TYR A 274 4.22 -20.37 4.52
C TYR A 274 4.10 -19.66 5.86
N ASP A 275 4.18 -20.41 6.94
CA ASP A 275 4.01 -19.93 8.31
C ASP A 275 5.24 -20.31 9.14
N TYR A 276 6.03 -19.32 9.57
CA TYR A 276 7.21 -19.47 10.42
C TYR A 276 6.95 -18.95 11.82
N THR A 277 7.37 -19.71 12.82
CA THR A 277 7.39 -19.33 14.24
C THR A 277 8.79 -19.51 14.79
N ASN A 278 9.33 -18.45 15.38
CA ASN A 278 10.59 -18.43 16.09
C ASN A 278 10.40 -18.94 17.53
N LEU A 279 11.05 -20.06 17.86
CA LEU A 279 10.98 -20.70 19.17
C LEU A 279 11.90 -20.04 20.22
N SER A 280 12.69 -19.05 19.81
CA SER A 280 13.60 -18.31 20.68
C SER A 280 12.99 -17.01 21.22
N GLU A 281 11.80 -16.65 20.75
CA GLU A 281 10.97 -15.56 21.27
C GLU A 281 9.79 -16.15 22.04
N ASP A 282 9.26 -15.39 22.99
CA ASP A 282 8.04 -15.75 23.70
C ASP A 282 6.81 -15.11 23.01
N ASP A 283 5.62 -15.69 23.22
CA ASP A 283 4.31 -15.19 22.75
C ASP A 283 3.95 -13.79 23.31
N LEU A 284 4.82 -13.20 24.13
CA LEU A 284 4.75 -11.80 24.53
C LEU A 284 5.30 -10.89 23.42
N SER A 285 4.55 -10.79 22.33
CA SER A 285 4.82 -9.84 21.24
C SER A 285 4.97 -8.40 21.76
N THR A 286 5.89 -7.62 21.21
CA THR A 286 5.85 -6.16 21.41
C THR A 286 4.56 -5.61 20.81
N ARG A 287 3.78 -4.94 21.65
CA ARG A 287 2.56 -4.23 21.25
C ARG A 287 2.81 -2.78 20.85
N ASN A 288 4.07 -2.37 20.86
CA ASN A 288 4.46 -1.02 20.53
C ASN A 288 4.63 -0.89 19.01
N MET A 289 3.64 -0.29 18.34
CA MET A 289 3.66 -0.09 16.89
C MET A 289 4.77 0.87 16.44
N THR A 290 5.23 1.78 17.30
CA THR A 290 6.40 2.64 17.02
C THR A 290 7.69 1.83 16.84
N ILE A 291 7.74 0.63 17.40
CA ILE A 291 8.88 -0.30 17.28
C ILE A 291 8.61 -1.35 16.20
N SER A 292 7.40 -1.91 16.20
CA SER A 292 7.06 -3.10 15.41
C SER A 292 6.95 -2.80 13.93
N ILE A 293 6.38 -1.64 13.55
CA ILE A 293 6.22 -1.26 12.15
C ILE A 293 7.60 -1.12 11.47
N PRO A 294 8.52 -0.25 11.93
CA PRO A 294 9.82 -0.11 11.27
C PRO A 294 10.61 -1.41 11.21
N ARG A 295 10.66 -2.16 12.31
CA ARG A 295 11.41 -3.42 12.37
C ARG A 295 10.87 -4.50 11.44
N THR A 296 9.55 -4.59 11.27
CA THR A 296 8.96 -5.58 10.36
C THR A 296 9.14 -5.18 8.90
N ILE A 297 9.05 -3.88 8.57
CA ILE A 297 9.41 -3.37 7.24
C ILE A 297 10.87 -3.70 6.93
N ASP A 298 11.80 -3.33 7.82
CA ASP A 298 13.23 -3.62 7.66
C ASP A 298 13.50 -5.11 7.50
N PHE A 299 12.87 -5.94 8.33
CA PHE A 299 13.01 -7.38 8.27
C PHE A 299 12.56 -7.94 6.92
N ILE A 300 11.37 -7.55 6.45
CA ILE A 300 10.82 -7.99 5.16
C ILE A 300 11.70 -7.52 4.01
N ASN A 301 12.10 -6.26 4.03
CA ASN A 301 12.92 -5.65 2.99
C ASN A 301 14.34 -6.26 2.91
N LYS A 302 14.96 -6.58 4.05
CA LYS A 302 16.33 -7.17 4.11
C LYS A 302 16.48 -8.45 3.29
N HIS A 303 15.40 -9.18 3.04
CA HIS A 303 15.39 -10.39 2.22
C HIS A 303 14.56 -10.26 0.93
N GLY A 304 14.20 -9.04 0.55
CA GLY A 304 13.39 -8.74 -0.62
C GLY A 304 11.99 -9.37 -0.55
N GLY A 305 11.42 -9.42 0.65
CA GLY A 305 10.17 -10.11 0.93
C GLY A 305 8.93 -9.42 0.37
N PHE A 306 8.98 -8.11 0.10
CA PHE A 306 7.95 -7.39 -0.64
C PHE A 306 8.10 -7.70 -2.14
N THR A 307 7.59 -8.86 -2.54
CA THR A 307 7.78 -9.42 -3.90
C THR A 307 6.90 -8.77 -4.96
N ASP A 308 5.92 -8.00 -4.51
CA ASP A 308 4.87 -7.30 -5.25
C ASP A 308 4.57 -5.98 -4.50
N ASP A 309 3.60 -5.19 -4.97
CA ASP A 309 3.14 -3.97 -4.28
C ASP A 309 2.38 -4.34 -2.99
N PHE A 310 3.12 -4.53 -1.89
CA PHE A 310 2.60 -4.84 -0.57
C PHE A 310 2.71 -3.61 0.32
N ARG A 311 1.60 -3.23 0.95
CA ARG A 311 1.53 -2.01 1.77
C ARG A 311 0.95 -2.30 3.15
N LEU A 312 1.35 -1.51 4.15
CA LEU A 312 0.82 -1.58 5.50
C LEU A 312 -0.70 -1.42 5.47
N PHE A 313 -1.42 -2.43 5.93
CA PHE A 313 -2.87 -2.48 5.82
C PHE A 313 -3.58 -2.61 7.16
N GLN A 314 -2.96 -3.31 8.12
CA GLN A 314 -3.50 -3.42 9.47
C GLN A 314 -2.38 -3.49 10.50
N ALA A 315 -2.50 -2.71 11.57
CA ALA A 315 -1.59 -2.74 12.72
C ALA A 315 -2.40 -2.99 14.00
N ASN A 316 -2.49 -4.24 14.43
CA ASN A 316 -3.24 -4.63 15.62
C ASN A 316 -2.37 -4.47 16.88
N HIS A 317 -2.40 -3.28 17.48
CA HIS A 317 -1.67 -2.98 18.72
C HIS A 317 -2.06 -3.87 19.91
N LYS A 318 -3.24 -4.52 19.90
CA LYS A 318 -3.63 -5.46 20.97
C LYS A 318 -2.94 -6.81 20.85
N LYS A 319 -2.71 -7.26 19.60
CA LYS A 319 -2.07 -8.55 19.29
C LYS A 319 -0.57 -8.44 18.94
N GLY A 320 -0.06 -7.23 18.67
CA GLY A 320 1.29 -7.07 18.13
C GLY A 320 1.43 -7.52 16.68
N GLU A 321 0.31 -7.74 15.98
CA GLU A 321 0.24 -8.27 14.63
C GLU A 321 0.18 -7.14 13.60
N ILE A 322 1.02 -7.23 12.57
CA ILE A 322 1.04 -6.31 11.43
C ILE A 322 0.74 -7.10 10.17
N THR A 323 -0.20 -6.60 9.36
CA THR A 323 -0.55 -7.17 8.06
C THR A 323 -0.20 -6.19 6.95
N TYR A 324 0.57 -6.67 5.99
CA TYR A 324 0.81 -6.01 4.71
C TYR A 324 -0.07 -6.68 3.65
N GLN A 325 -0.81 -5.88 2.91
CA GLN A 325 -1.77 -6.32 1.90
C GLN A 325 -1.20 -6.04 0.50
N MET A 326 -1.40 -6.96 -0.44
CA MET A 326 -1.07 -6.76 -1.84
C MET A 326 -2.06 -5.77 -2.49
N PHE A 327 -1.54 -4.87 -3.32
CA PHE A 327 -2.27 -3.87 -4.07
C PHE A 327 -2.08 -4.08 -5.58
N GLN A 328 -3.07 -3.64 -6.35
CA GLN A 328 -2.98 -3.51 -7.80
C GLN A 328 -3.54 -2.13 -8.18
N ASP A 329 -2.76 -1.34 -8.90
CA ASP A 329 -3.16 0.00 -9.35
C ASP A 329 -3.71 0.89 -8.21
N GLY A 330 -3.03 0.87 -7.06
CA GLY A 330 -3.40 1.62 -5.86
C GLY A 330 -4.61 1.08 -5.10
N ARG A 331 -5.17 -0.07 -5.47
CA ARG A 331 -6.33 -0.69 -4.80
C ARG A 331 -5.95 -1.99 -4.09
N PRO A 332 -6.41 -2.23 -2.86
CA PRO A 332 -6.14 -3.46 -2.15
C PRO A 332 -6.82 -4.66 -2.82
N ILE A 333 -6.13 -5.79 -2.83
CA ILE A 333 -6.64 -7.07 -3.31
C ILE A 333 -7.12 -7.88 -2.11
N PHE A 334 -8.30 -8.47 -2.16
CA PHE A 334 -8.87 -9.31 -1.11
C PHE A 334 -9.01 -10.76 -1.58
N TYR A 335 -8.71 -11.69 -0.67
CA TYR A 335 -8.79 -13.12 -0.90
C TYR A 335 -8.88 -13.91 0.42
N SER A 336 -9.83 -14.83 0.48
CA SER A 336 -10.09 -15.68 1.65
C SER A 336 -8.91 -16.50 2.21
N ASN A 337 -7.85 -16.75 1.43
CA ASN A 337 -6.78 -17.69 1.80
C ASN A 337 -5.38 -17.06 1.91
N GLN A 338 -5.28 -15.80 2.37
CA GLN A 338 -4.03 -15.11 2.78
C GLN A 338 -2.92 -14.97 1.71
N LEU A 339 -3.12 -15.47 0.48
CA LEU A 339 -2.15 -15.43 -0.62
C LEU A 339 -1.68 -14.02 -1.00
N ASN A 340 -2.52 -13.04 -0.71
CA ASN A 340 -2.38 -11.62 -0.94
C ASN A 340 -1.81 -10.87 0.28
N GLN A 341 -1.39 -11.55 1.34
CA GLN A 341 -0.95 -10.93 2.59
C GLN A 341 0.43 -11.42 3.04
N ILE A 342 1.15 -10.53 3.73
CA ILE A 342 2.28 -10.86 4.59
C ILE A 342 1.88 -10.45 6.01
N ARG A 343 1.95 -11.36 6.97
CA ARG A 343 1.68 -11.08 8.38
C ARG A 343 2.91 -11.30 9.23
N THR A 344 3.11 -10.42 10.20
CA THR A 344 4.24 -10.47 11.11
C THR A 344 3.79 -10.21 12.54
N ILE A 345 4.48 -10.86 13.48
CA ILE A 345 4.41 -10.52 14.90
C ILE A 345 5.85 -10.31 15.37
N TRP A 346 6.12 -9.15 15.96
CA TRP A 346 7.43 -8.85 16.54
C TRP A 346 7.43 -9.23 18.03
N GLY A 347 8.39 -10.04 18.45
CA GLY A 347 8.65 -10.42 19.84
C GLY A 347 9.40 -9.34 20.64
N GLU A 348 9.90 -9.70 21.81
CA GLU A 348 10.67 -8.76 22.64
C GLU A 348 12.04 -8.44 22.00
N ARG A 349 12.72 -9.47 21.45
CA ARG A 349 14.09 -9.37 20.95
C ARG A 349 14.20 -9.49 19.43
N GLY A 350 13.20 -10.06 18.77
CA GLY A 350 13.24 -10.29 17.33
C GLY A 350 11.88 -10.64 16.73
N LEU A 351 11.88 -11.08 15.48
CA LEU A 351 10.69 -11.61 14.82
C LEU A 351 10.19 -12.85 15.56
N PHE A 352 8.92 -12.87 15.93
CA PHE A 352 8.26 -14.03 16.53
C PHE A 352 7.56 -14.87 15.46
N GLU A 353 6.66 -14.27 14.68
CA GLU A 353 5.95 -14.96 13.60
C GLU A 353 6.08 -14.22 12.26
N TYR A 354 6.15 -15.00 11.19
CA TYR A 354 6.14 -14.54 9.80
C TYR A 354 5.30 -15.48 8.94
N SER A 355 4.23 -14.96 8.37
CA SER A 355 3.33 -15.72 7.50
C SER A 355 3.17 -15.01 6.16
N ARG A 356 3.15 -15.76 5.05
CA ARG A 356 2.93 -15.20 3.71
C ARG A 356 2.33 -16.20 2.72
N GLY A 357 1.71 -15.65 1.67
CA GLY A 357 1.53 -16.37 0.41
C GLY A 357 2.84 -16.61 -0.33
N LEU A 358 2.92 -17.74 -1.06
CA LEU A 358 4.06 -18.11 -1.89
C LEU A 358 3.85 -17.78 -3.37
N LEU A 359 3.13 -16.71 -3.65
CA LEU A 359 2.91 -16.21 -5.01
C LEU A 359 3.68 -14.92 -5.23
N LYS A 360 4.26 -14.79 -6.42
CA LYS A 360 4.91 -13.59 -6.93
C LYS A 360 4.39 -13.29 -8.32
N THR A 361 3.94 -12.07 -8.59
CA THR A 361 3.41 -11.70 -9.90
C THR A 361 4.49 -11.89 -10.97
N ASN A 362 4.15 -12.62 -12.03
CA ASN A 362 4.98 -12.75 -13.22
C ASN A 362 4.50 -11.76 -14.29
N VAL A 363 3.22 -11.85 -14.65
CA VAL A 363 2.60 -10.94 -15.61
C VAL A 363 1.16 -10.65 -15.23
N THR A 364 0.79 -9.38 -15.34
CA THR A 364 -0.58 -8.90 -15.19
C THR A 364 -1.00 -8.26 -16.52
N ILE A 365 -2.17 -8.65 -17.03
CA ILE A 365 -2.74 -8.09 -18.25
C ILE A 365 -4.16 -7.59 -18.00
N ASP A 366 -4.55 -6.55 -18.74
CA ASP A 366 -5.92 -6.03 -18.75
C ASP A 366 -6.88 -7.14 -19.21
N ASN A 367 -7.98 -7.31 -18.49
CA ASN A 367 -8.98 -8.35 -18.71
C ASN A 367 -10.40 -7.75 -18.77
N GLY A 368 -10.51 -6.60 -19.44
CA GLY A 368 -11.74 -5.83 -19.59
C GLY A 368 -11.97 -4.82 -18.47
N GLU A 369 -13.13 -4.21 -18.49
CA GLU A 369 -13.54 -3.15 -17.58
C GLU A 369 -14.92 -3.49 -16.99
N LYS A 370 -15.22 -2.92 -15.83
CA LYS A 370 -16.47 -3.16 -15.11
C LYS A 370 -16.96 -1.88 -14.45
N ASP A 371 -18.23 -1.57 -14.66
CA ASP A 371 -18.96 -0.55 -13.92
C ASP A 371 -19.46 -1.11 -12.60
N LEU A 372 -19.44 -0.27 -11.57
CA LEU A 372 -19.96 -0.58 -10.24
C LEU A 372 -21.11 0.37 -9.88
N GLU A 373 -21.92 -0.06 -8.91
CA GLU A 373 -22.93 0.81 -8.28
C GLU A 373 -22.28 2.10 -7.76
N GLY A 374 -23.03 3.20 -7.86
CA GLY A 374 -22.57 4.49 -7.33
C GLY A 374 -22.46 4.47 -5.81
N ALA A 375 -21.60 5.30 -5.24
CA ALA A 375 -21.39 5.33 -3.79
C ALA A 375 -22.69 5.61 -3.00
N GLU A 376 -23.59 6.46 -3.53
CA GLU A 376 -24.89 6.74 -2.91
C GLU A 376 -25.84 5.53 -2.95
N GLU A 377 -25.77 4.71 -3.99
CA GLU A 377 -26.58 3.49 -4.10
C GLU A 377 -26.12 2.46 -3.06
N VAL A 378 -24.80 2.24 -2.97
CA VAL A 378 -24.20 1.38 -1.95
C VAL A 378 -24.52 1.88 -0.55
N ARG A 379 -24.36 3.18 -0.30
CA ARG A 379 -24.69 3.83 0.97
C ARG A 379 -26.16 3.61 1.34
N ALA A 380 -27.08 3.85 0.40
CA ALA A 380 -28.51 3.68 0.62
C ALA A 380 -28.87 2.21 0.87
N ALA A 381 -28.26 1.26 0.16
CA ALA A 381 -28.49 -0.16 0.37
C ALA A 381 -28.05 -0.61 1.77
N LEU A 382 -26.84 -0.21 2.20
CA LEU A 382 -26.32 -0.50 3.53
C LEU A 382 -27.18 0.13 4.65
N ALA A 383 -27.57 1.39 4.49
CA ALA A 383 -28.38 2.10 5.48
C ALA A 383 -29.82 1.55 5.60
N ASN A 384 -30.34 0.91 4.54
CA ASN A 384 -31.66 0.28 4.55
C ASN A 384 -31.63 -1.18 5.06
N ASN A 385 -30.45 -1.74 5.30
CA ASN A 385 -30.29 -3.08 5.86
C ASN A 385 -30.37 -3.03 7.40
N ASN A 386 -31.41 -3.65 7.98
CA ASN A 386 -31.64 -3.64 9.43
C ASN A 386 -30.59 -4.41 10.25
N GLU A 387 -29.73 -5.21 9.61
CA GLU A 387 -28.66 -5.96 10.27
C GLU A 387 -27.34 -5.18 10.35
N ILE A 388 -27.27 -4.03 9.66
CA ILE A 388 -26.06 -3.21 9.54
C ILE A 388 -26.29 -1.89 10.27
N ASP A 389 -25.50 -1.63 11.31
CA ASP A 389 -25.42 -0.30 11.90
C ASP A 389 -24.53 0.58 11.00
N PHE A 390 -25.13 1.29 10.05
CA PHE A 390 -24.39 2.13 9.11
C PHE A 390 -23.46 3.16 9.79
N THR A 391 -23.71 3.51 11.05
CA THR A 391 -22.85 4.41 11.83
C THR A 391 -21.50 3.79 12.21
N GLN A 392 -21.32 2.49 12.06
CA GLN A 392 -20.06 1.76 12.29
C GLN A 392 -19.23 1.53 11.00
N VAL A 393 -19.68 2.07 9.86
CA VAL A 393 -18.90 2.04 8.62
C VAL A 393 -17.74 3.02 8.73
N GLU A 394 -16.52 2.51 8.57
CA GLU A 394 -15.26 3.25 8.71
C GLU A 394 -14.72 3.67 7.33
N HIS A 395 -14.82 2.79 6.34
CA HIS A 395 -14.41 3.05 4.95
C HIS A 395 -15.33 2.40 3.91
N MET A 396 -15.42 3.03 2.75
CA MET A 396 -16.09 2.52 1.55
C MET A 396 -15.16 2.72 0.36
N ILE A 397 -14.55 1.65 -0.14
CA ILE A 397 -13.56 1.71 -1.22
C ILE A 397 -13.87 0.72 -2.32
N VAL A 398 -13.35 0.99 -3.53
CA VAL A 398 -13.30 -0.01 -4.60
C VAL A 398 -11.94 -0.71 -4.53
N GLY A 399 -11.98 -2.03 -4.34
CA GLY A 399 -10.83 -2.93 -4.30
C GLY A 399 -10.97 -4.08 -5.30
N TYR A 400 -10.05 -5.04 -5.26
CA TYR A 400 -10.08 -6.21 -6.13
C TYR A 400 -10.39 -7.49 -5.36
N LYS A 401 -11.42 -8.22 -5.77
CA LYS A 401 -11.60 -9.62 -5.38
C LYS A 401 -10.72 -10.51 -6.24
N MET A 402 -9.85 -11.28 -5.61
CA MET A 402 -9.06 -12.30 -6.30
C MET A 402 -9.89 -13.57 -6.50
N LYS A 403 -9.93 -14.10 -7.73
CA LYS A 403 -10.47 -15.42 -8.04
C LYS A 403 -9.41 -16.27 -8.73
N THR A 404 -9.02 -17.38 -8.11
CA THR A 404 -8.06 -18.32 -8.69
C THR A 404 -8.74 -19.18 -9.77
N LYS A 405 -8.06 -19.38 -10.90
CA LYS A 405 -8.43 -20.35 -11.93
C LYS A 405 -7.31 -21.37 -12.05
N LYS A 406 -7.56 -22.60 -11.59
CA LYS A 406 -6.64 -23.71 -11.84
C LYS A 406 -6.57 -23.97 -13.35
N GLY A 407 -5.37 -24.05 -13.90
CA GLY A 407 -5.16 -24.49 -15.28
C GLY A 407 -5.54 -25.98 -15.45
N PRO A 408 -5.71 -26.46 -16.69
CA PRO A 408 -5.99 -27.88 -16.94
C PRO A 408 -4.85 -28.77 -16.41
N GLU A 409 -5.22 -29.88 -15.76
CA GLU A 409 -4.31 -30.84 -15.10
C GLU A 409 -3.23 -31.46 -16.02
N SER A 410 -3.37 -31.31 -17.34
CA SER A 410 -2.50 -31.92 -18.35
C SER A 410 -1.29 -31.07 -18.76
N ALA A 411 -1.10 -29.87 -18.23
CA ALA A 411 0.09 -29.05 -18.47
C ALA A 411 1.04 -29.19 -17.27
N GLN A 412 2.25 -29.68 -17.51
CA GLN A 412 3.28 -29.89 -16.48
C GLN A 412 3.73 -28.58 -15.78
N ASP A 413 3.31 -27.43 -16.28
CA ASP A 413 3.44 -26.11 -15.68
C ASP A 413 2.04 -25.48 -15.51
N VAL A 414 1.29 -25.89 -14.48
CA VAL A 414 0.05 -25.20 -14.10
C VAL A 414 0.42 -23.86 -13.48
N GLN A 415 0.64 -22.85 -14.32
CA GLN A 415 0.66 -21.48 -13.83
C GLN A 415 -0.73 -21.15 -13.29
N ASN A 416 -0.83 -20.97 -11.97
CA ASN A 416 -2.06 -20.54 -11.30
C ASN A 416 -2.40 -19.12 -11.79
N SER A 417 -3.30 -19.02 -12.77
CA SER A 417 -3.80 -17.71 -13.20
C SER A 417 -4.91 -17.26 -12.27
N SER A 418 -4.90 -16.00 -11.86
CA SER A 418 -6.00 -15.40 -11.09
C SER A 418 -6.60 -14.24 -11.84
N GLN A 419 -7.84 -13.93 -11.50
CA GLN A 419 -8.53 -12.73 -11.94
C GLN A 419 -8.69 -11.77 -10.77
N PHE A 420 -8.39 -10.51 -11.00
CA PHE A 420 -8.69 -9.42 -10.08
C PHE A 420 -9.93 -8.70 -10.62
N ILE A 421 -11.02 -8.83 -9.87
CA ILE A 421 -12.33 -8.33 -10.27
C ILE A 421 -12.68 -7.17 -9.35
N PRO A 422 -12.93 -5.96 -9.89
CA PRO A 422 -13.27 -4.82 -9.06
C PRO A 422 -14.65 -5.01 -8.41
N VAL A 423 -14.71 -4.73 -7.11
CA VAL A 423 -15.91 -4.75 -6.28
C VAL A 423 -15.78 -3.70 -5.18
N TRP A 424 -16.90 -3.38 -4.54
CA TRP A 424 -16.92 -2.54 -3.35
C TRP A 424 -16.49 -3.34 -2.12
N PHE A 425 -15.65 -2.72 -1.30
CA PHE A 425 -15.27 -3.22 0.02
C PHE A 425 -15.61 -2.18 1.08
N ILE A 426 -16.19 -2.66 2.18
CA ILE A 426 -16.68 -1.85 3.29
C ILE A 426 -15.90 -2.27 4.52
N GLN A 427 -15.28 -1.30 5.20
CA GLN A 427 -14.70 -1.54 6.51
C GLN A 427 -15.79 -1.31 7.57
N TYR A 428 -16.10 -2.35 8.32
CA TYR A 428 -17.13 -2.39 9.34
C TYR A 428 -16.55 -3.06 10.60
N HIS A 429 -16.58 -2.37 11.74
CA HIS A 429 -15.94 -2.84 12.98
C HIS A 429 -14.46 -3.26 12.81
N ASN A 430 -13.65 -2.45 12.12
CA ASN A 430 -12.23 -2.75 11.81
C ASN A 430 -11.99 -4.04 11.00
N GLN A 431 -13.01 -4.56 10.32
CA GLN A 431 -12.90 -5.70 9.41
C GLN A 431 -13.41 -5.32 8.02
N TRP A 432 -12.80 -5.89 6.99
CA TRP A 432 -13.17 -5.63 5.61
C TRP A 432 -14.16 -6.69 5.11
N TYR A 433 -15.19 -6.24 4.41
CA TYR A 433 -16.24 -7.07 3.83
C TYR A 433 -16.42 -6.70 2.36
N GLU A 434 -16.66 -7.68 1.51
CA GLU A 434 -17.16 -7.44 0.15
C GLU A 434 -18.62 -7.00 0.24
N TYR A 435 -18.96 -5.91 -0.43
CA TYR A 435 -20.34 -5.51 -0.61
C TYR A 435 -20.95 -6.26 -1.79
N GLN A 436 -22.12 -6.85 -1.56
CA GLN A 436 -22.92 -7.46 -2.61
C GLN A 436 -24.41 -7.26 -2.29
N ASP A 437 -25.13 -6.55 -3.16
CA ASP A 437 -26.60 -6.42 -3.13
C ASP A 437 -27.19 -5.98 -1.76
N GLY A 438 -26.49 -5.09 -1.03
CA GLY A 438 -26.91 -4.61 0.29
C GLY A 438 -26.40 -5.45 1.48
N GLU A 439 -25.64 -6.51 1.23
CA GLU A 439 -25.06 -7.39 2.25
C GLU A 439 -23.53 -7.21 2.36
N LEU A 440 -22.98 -7.56 3.53
CA LEU A 440 -21.55 -7.60 3.81
C LEU A 440 -21.09 -9.06 3.87
N ILE A 441 -20.23 -9.46 2.94
CA ILE A 441 -19.71 -10.83 2.82
C ILE A 441 -18.26 -10.87 3.31
N GLU A 442 -17.94 -11.83 4.18
CA GLU A 442 -16.56 -12.04 4.65
C GLU A 442 -15.61 -12.35 3.48
N THR A 443 -14.44 -11.70 3.46
CA THR A 443 -13.48 -11.72 2.36
C THR A 443 -12.55 -12.91 2.31
#